data_AF-A0A661P9L7-F1
#
_entry.id   AF-A0A661P9L7-F1
#
_cell.length_a   1.000
_cell.length_b   1.000
_cell.length_c   1.000
_cell.angle_alpha   90.00
_cell.angle_beta   90.00
_cell.angle_gamma   90.00
#
_symmetry.space_group_name_H-M   'P 1'
#
loop_
_entity.id
_entity.type
_entity.pdbx_description
1 polymer ?
#
loop_
_entity_poly.entity_id
_entity_poly.type
_entity_poly.pdbx_seq_one_letter_code
_entity_poly.pdbx_strand_id
1 'polypeptide(L)'
;MLSVIISLAIAGLFGAALFLTTSLPEIVSIVTGLAAFTLIYVIMLKQVMKRVGDAMDAVQKDIMSNRPDAAIHKLEAVQKKYAYWQFFIKKQMNSQIGMVYYLRRDFKKAYEYLEQGFVRHWVAMAMLAII
;
A
#
# COMPACT_ATOMS: atom_id res chain seq x y z
N MET A 1 6.73 1.79 3.91
CA MET A 1 8.00 2.04 4.62
C MET A 1 7.86 3.11 5.68
N LEU A 2 7.25 4.26 5.38
CA LEU A 2 7.01 5.31 6.38
C LEU A 2 6.20 4.80 7.58
N SER A 3 5.22 3.92 7.33
CA SER A 3 4.43 3.33 8.42
C SER A 3 5.26 2.53 9.42
N VAL A 4 6.25 1.77 8.92
CA VAL A 4 7.17 0.96 9.74
C VAL A 4 8.13 1.85 10.51
N ILE A 5 8.69 2.89 9.87
CA ILE A 5 9.63 3.81 10.52
C ILE A 5 8.92 4.58 11.64
N ILE A 6 7.72 5.08 11.39
CA ILE A 6 6.91 5.81 12.37
C ILE A 6 6.51 4.88 13.53
N SER A 7 6.06 3.65 13.25
CA SER A 7 5.71 2.71 14.31
C SER A 7 6.94 2.32 15.13
N LEU A 8 8.11 2.14 14.51
CA LEU A 8 9.36 1.84 15.21
C LEU A 8 9.82 3.00 16.09
N ALA A 9 9.75 4.24 15.59
CA ALA A 9 10.13 5.43 16.34
C ALA A 9 9.22 5.64 17.57
N ILE A 10 7.90 5.47 17.40
CA ILE A 10 6.96 5.63 18.51
C ILE A 10 7.12 4.49 19.53
N ALA A 11 7.33 3.26 19.07
CA ALA A 11 7.59 2.13 19.97
C ALA A 11 8.89 2.29 20.76
N GLY A 12 9.94 2.82 20.12
CA GLY A 12 11.21 3.14 20.77
C GLY A 12 11.05 4.24 21.83
N LEU A 13 10.31 5.31 21.52
CA LEU A 13 10.00 6.37 22.48
C LEU A 13 9.15 5.86 23.65
N PHE A 14 8.16 5.01 23.39
CA PHE A 14 7.34 4.38 24.43
C PHE A 14 8.15 3.42 25.31
N GLY A 15 9.02 2.61 24.70
CA GLY A 15 9.90 1.71 25.43
C GLY A 15 10.90 2.46 26.31
N ALA A 16 11.51 3.53 25.79
CA ALA A 16 12.42 4.38 26.55
C ALA A 16 11.69 5.12 27.69
N ALA A 17 10.49 5.64 27.44
CA ALA A 17 9.67 6.28 28.46
C ALA A 17 9.29 5.31 29.59
N LEU A 18 8.88 4.09 29.27
CA LEU A 18 8.55 3.05 30.25
C LEU A 18 9.75 2.60 31.07
N PHE A 19 10.93 2.46 30.43
CA PHE A 19 12.18 2.13 31.12
C PHE A 19 12.64 3.22 32.10
N LEU A 20 12.39 4.50 31.78
CA LEU A 20 12.75 5.65 32.62
C LEU A 20 11.74 5.93 33.75
N THR A 21 10.46 5.53 33.60
CA THR A 21 9.40 5.89 34.57
C THR A 21 8.94 4.76 35.48
N THR A 22 9.20 3.48 35.17
CA THR A 22 8.66 2.38 36.00
C THR A 22 9.65 1.26 36.32
N SER A 23 9.79 0.94 37.61
CA SER A 23 10.50 -0.22 38.16
C SER A 23 9.74 -1.56 37.93
N LEU A 24 9.17 -1.76 36.75
CA LEU A 24 8.45 -2.98 36.37
C LEU A 24 9.43 -4.06 35.86
N PRO A 25 9.08 -5.35 35.96
CA PRO A 25 9.91 -6.43 35.41
C PRO A 25 10.19 -6.20 33.91
N GLU A 26 11.42 -6.41 33.47
CA GLU A 26 11.90 -6.14 32.09
C GLU A 26 10.99 -6.73 31.00
N ILE A 27 10.37 -7.88 31.28
CA ILE A 27 9.44 -8.57 30.37
C ILE A 27 8.16 -7.76 30.11
N VAL A 28 7.62 -7.06 31.11
CA VAL A 28 6.37 -6.29 30.97
C VAL A 28 6.60 -5.10 30.04
N SER A 29 7.70 -4.38 30.21
CA SER A 29 8.05 -3.23 29.36
C SER A 29 8.25 -3.62 27.89
N ILE A 30 8.89 -4.77 27.62
CA ILE A 30 9.06 -5.30 26.25
C ILE A 30 7.71 -5.66 25.62
N VAL A 31 6.85 -6.36 26.36
CA VAL A 31 5.53 -6.77 25.85
C VAL A 31 4.63 -5.55 25.61
N THR A 32 4.63 -4.55 26.49
CA THR A 32 3.85 -3.33 26.31
C THR A 32 4.37 -2.50 25.13
N GLY A 33 5.69 -2.40 24.93
CA GLY A 33 6.27 -1.73 23.76
C GLY A 33 5.92 -2.43 22.45
N LEU A 34 5.97 -3.76 22.42
CA LEU A 34 5.56 -4.56 21.26
C LEU A 34 4.06 -4.42 20.96
N ALA A 35 3.22 -4.40 22.00
CA ALA A 35 1.78 -4.19 21.86
C ALA A 35 1.46 -2.80 21.31
N ALA A 36 2.14 -1.76 21.80
CA ALA A 36 2.00 -0.39 21.30
C ALA A 36 2.45 -0.28 19.83
N PHE A 37 3.61 -0.87 19.47
CA PHE A 37 4.07 -0.96 18.09
C PHE A 37 3.02 -1.59 17.18
N THR A 38 2.51 -2.75 17.58
CA THR A 38 1.54 -3.53 16.81
C THR A 38 0.26 -2.75 16.61
N LEU A 39 -0.27 -2.12 17.67
CA LEU A 39 -1.50 -1.36 17.62
C LEU A 39 -1.40 -0.17 16.66
N ILE A 40 -0.33 0.62 16.77
CA ILE A 40 -0.10 1.80 15.92
C ILE A 40 0.10 1.37 14.46
N TYR A 41 0.90 0.33 14.24
CA TYR A 41 1.14 -0.19 12.89
C TYR A 41 -0.15 -0.68 12.23
N VAL A 42 -0.99 -1.42 12.95
CA VAL A 42 -2.28 -1.92 12.44
C VAL A 42 -3.24 -0.77 12.13
N ILE A 43 -3.31 0.25 12.98
CA ILE A 43 -4.17 1.44 12.72
C ILE A 43 -3.71 2.15 11.44
N MET A 44 -2.41 2.40 11.31
CA MET A 44 -1.84 3.05 10.11
C MET A 44 -2.07 2.20 8.85
N LEU A 45 -1.86 0.89 8.93
CA LEU A 45 -2.15 -0.03 7.83
C LEU A 45 -3.62 0.07 7.40
N LYS A 46 -4.57 0.00 8.34
CA LYS A 46 -6.00 0.10 8.04
C LYS A 46 -6.36 1.45 7.41
N GLN A 47 -5.80 2.54 7.90
CA GLN A 47 -6.05 3.87 7.34
C GLN A 47 -5.53 4.01 5.91
N VAL A 48 -4.30 3.58 5.64
CA VAL A 48 -3.73 3.61 4.29
C VAL A 48 -4.55 2.73 3.34
N MET A 49 -4.89 1.51 3.76
CA MET A 49 -5.71 0.60 2.95
C MET A 49 -7.09 1.19 2.63
N LYS A 50 -7.74 1.82 3.61
CA LYS A 50 -9.02 2.50 3.38
C LYS A 50 -8.89 3.61 2.34
N ARG A 51 -7.88 4.48 2.47
CA ARG A 51 -7.65 5.59 1.53
C ARG A 51 -7.31 5.12 0.11
N VAL A 52 -6.55 4.02 0.00
CA VAL A 52 -6.26 3.40 -1.30
C VAL A 52 -7.53 2.79 -1.88
N GLY A 53 -8.35 2.11 -1.07
CA GLY A 53 -9.65 1.57 -1.47
C GLY A 53 -10.60 2.65 -2.00
N ASP A 54 -10.79 3.74 -1.26
CA ASP A 54 -11.63 4.86 -1.68
C ASP A 54 -11.16 5.44 -3.04
N ALA A 55 -9.86 5.45 -3.30
CA ALA A 55 -9.31 5.90 -4.57
C ALA A 55 -9.52 4.88 -5.69
N MET A 56 -9.49 3.57 -5.39
CA MET A 56 -9.80 2.53 -6.37
C MET A 56 -11.26 2.59 -6.81
N ASP A 57 -12.20 2.89 -5.91
CA ASP A 57 -13.62 3.05 -6.25
C ASP A 57 -13.81 4.20 -7.27
N ALA A 58 -13.09 5.31 -7.05
CA ALA A 58 -13.10 6.44 -7.99
C ALA A 58 -12.48 6.09 -9.35
N VAL A 59 -11.42 5.29 -9.36
CA VAL A 59 -10.79 4.77 -10.60
C VAL A 59 -11.73 3.84 -11.35
N GLN A 60 -12.40 2.92 -10.64
CA GLN A 60 -13.34 1.99 -11.25
C GLN A 60 -14.50 2.74 -11.91
N LYS A 61 -15.01 3.79 -11.26
CA LYS A 61 -16.04 4.66 -11.83
C LYS A 61 -15.58 5.35 -13.12
N ASP A 62 -14.32 5.82 -13.17
CA ASP A 62 -13.76 6.44 -14.38
C ASP A 62 -13.59 5.44 -15.52
N ILE A 63 -13.16 4.20 -15.22
CA ILE A 63 -13.07 3.11 -16.21
C ILE A 63 -14.46 2.82 -16.79
N MET A 64 -15.48 2.66 -15.94
CA MET A 64 -16.86 2.42 -16.37
C MET A 64 -17.45 3.59 -17.16
N SER A 65 -16.99 4.81 -16.92
CA SER A 65 -17.40 6.02 -17.65
C SER A 65 -16.63 6.23 -18.95
N ASN A 66 -15.86 5.22 -19.40
CA ASN A 66 -15.00 5.27 -20.58
C ASN A 66 -13.94 6.40 -20.53
N ARG A 67 -13.39 6.68 -19.34
CA ARG A 67 -12.34 7.68 -19.09
C ARG A 67 -11.04 7.04 -18.57
N PRO A 68 -10.39 6.18 -19.35
CA PRO A 68 -9.24 5.42 -18.87
C PRO A 68 -7.99 6.29 -18.62
N ASP A 69 -7.82 7.42 -19.30
CA ASP A 69 -6.71 8.35 -19.05
C ASP A 69 -6.83 9.01 -17.65
N ALA A 70 -8.05 9.37 -17.26
CA ALA A 70 -8.32 9.89 -15.91
C ALA A 70 -8.08 8.82 -14.84
N ALA A 71 -8.47 7.57 -15.12
CA ALA A 71 -8.21 6.42 -14.25
C ALA A 71 -6.71 6.19 -14.04
N ILE A 72 -5.91 6.21 -15.11
CA ILE A 72 -4.44 6.06 -15.04
C ILE A 72 -3.82 7.19 -14.22
N HIS A 73 -4.16 8.45 -14.49
CA HIS A 73 -3.63 9.58 -13.72
C HIS A 73 -3.97 9.51 -12.23
N LYS A 74 -5.19 9.06 -11.88
CA LYS A 74 -5.56 8.84 -10.48
C LYS A 74 -4.74 7.72 -9.84
N LEU A 75 -4.54 6.60 -10.55
CA LEU A 75 -3.70 5.49 -10.09
C LEU A 75 -2.25 5.93 -9.86
N GLU A 76 -1.67 6.70 -10.78
CA GLU A 76 -0.33 7.29 -10.64
C GLU A 76 -0.24 8.26 -9.46
N ALA A 77 -1.27 9.09 -9.24
CA ALA A 77 -1.32 10.01 -8.11
C ALA A 77 -1.38 9.25 -6.77
N VAL A 78 -2.20 8.19 -6.68
CA VAL A 78 -2.28 7.30 -5.52
C VAL A 78 -0.95 6.61 -5.27
N GLN A 79 -0.32 6.10 -6.32
CA GLN A 79 1.00 5.49 -6.26
C GLN A 79 2.04 6.48 -5.72
N LYS A 80 2.13 7.68 -6.28
CA LYS A 80 3.09 8.70 -5.82
C LYS A 80 2.88 9.06 -4.34
N LYS A 81 1.63 9.13 -3.89
CA LYS A 81 1.28 9.49 -2.51
C LYS A 81 1.53 8.35 -1.51
N TYR A 82 1.21 7.11 -1.86
CA TYR A 82 1.18 5.99 -0.92
C TYR A 82 2.23 4.90 -1.17
N ALA A 83 3.00 4.93 -2.26
CA ALA A 83 4.03 3.92 -2.55
C ALA A 83 5.05 3.77 -1.41
N TYR A 84 5.38 4.86 -0.72
CA TYR A 84 6.30 4.84 0.41
C TYR A 84 5.61 4.56 1.74
N TRP A 85 4.29 4.64 1.82
CA TRP A 85 3.54 4.38 3.04
C TRP A 85 3.54 2.90 3.38
N GLN A 86 3.07 2.04 2.47
CA GLN A 86 2.97 0.60 2.71
C GLN A 86 3.64 -0.22 1.62
N PHE A 87 4.12 -1.41 2.00
CA PHE A 87 4.63 -2.39 1.05
C PHE A 87 3.57 -2.73 -0.01
N PHE A 88 4.05 -3.12 -1.19
CA PHE A 88 3.24 -3.60 -2.30
C PHE A 88 2.29 -2.60 -2.94
N ILE A 89 2.01 -1.43 -2.36
CA ILE A 89 1.14 -0.41 -3.00
C ILE A 89 1.62 -0.07 -4.39
N LYS A 90 2.93 0.19 -4.57
CA LYS A 90 3.50 0.47 -5.90
C LYS A 90 3.20 -0.66 -6.89
N LYS A 91 3.47 -1.90 -6.51
CA LYS A 91 3.22 -3.08 -7.35
C LYS A 91 1.73 -3.27 -7.63
N GLN A 92 0.88 -3.02 -6.65
CA GLN A 92 -0.56 -3.13 -6.77
C GLN A 92 -1.12 -2.07 -7.74
N MET A 93 -0.63 -0.83 -7.67
CA MET A 93 -1.02 0.22 -8.61
C MET A 93 -0.54 -0.09 -10.03
N ASN A 94 0.71 -0.55 -10.18
CA ASN A 94 1.24 -1.01 -11.45
C ASN A 94 0.37 -2.10 -12.10
N SER A 95 -0.09 -3.10 -11.32
CA SER A 95 -1.05 -4.10 -11.83
C SER A 95 -2.34 -3.47 -12.34
N GLN A 96 -2.91 -2.52 -11.59
CA GLN A 96 -4.16 -1.85 -11.99
C GLN A 96 -3.97 -0.99 -13.25
N ILE A 97 -2.90 -0.20 -13.32
CA ILE A 97 -2.55 0.61 -14.49
C ILE A 97 -2.36 -0.28 -15.73
N GLY A 98 -1.61 -1.38 -15.55
CA GLY A 98 -1.37 -2.36 -16.60
C GLY A 98 -2.66 -2.99 -17.14
N MET A 99 -3.62 -3.32 -16.27
CA MET A 99 -4.93 -3.81 -16.69
C MET A 99 -5.71 -2.74 -17.49
N VAL A 100 -5.65 -1.47 -17.11
CA VAL A 100 -6.30 -0.39 -17.87
C VAL A 100 -5.68 -0.24 -19.27
N TYR A 101 -4.36 -0.32 -19.41
CA TYR A 101 -3.71 -0.31 -20.72
C TYR A 101 -4.04 -1.55 -21.56
N TYR A 102 -4.13 -2.73 -20.93
CA TYR A 102 -4.54 -3.96 -21.60
C TYR A 102 -5.97 -3.85 -22.16
N LEU A 103 -6.92 -3.31 -21.39
CA LEU A 103 -8.29 -3.08 -21.85
C LEU A 103 -8.36 -2.10 -23.03
N ARG A 104 -7.42 -1.15 -23.11
CA ARG A 104 -7.27 -0.24 -24.26
C ARG A 104 -6.55 -0.85 -25.46
N ARG A 105 -6.08 -2.10 -25.35
CA ARG A 105 -5.23 -2.78 -26.34
C ARG A 105 -3.87 -2.11 -26.57
N ASP A 106 -3.40 -1.28 -25.63
CA ASP A 106 -2.03 -0.76 -25.63
C ASP A 106 -1.12 -1.75 -24.90
N PHE A 107 -0.84 -2.86 -25.57
CA PHE A 107 -0.13 -4.00 -24.99
C PHE A 107 1.32 -3.68 -24.61
N LYS A 108 1.96 -2.78 -25.35
CA LYS A 108 3.34 -2.37 -25.07
C LYS A 108 3.43 -1.70 -23.70
N LYS A 109 2.56 -0.71 -23.43
CA LYS A 109 2.51 -0.07 -22.11
C LYS A 109 1.97 -1.01 -21.05
N ALA A 110 0.97 -1.84 -21.38
CA ALA A 110 0.43 -2.81 -20.44
C ALA A 110 1.54 -3.72 -19.90
N TYR A 111 2.42 -4.26 -20.77
CA TYR A 111 3.52 -5.12 -20.37
C TYR A 111 4.47 -4.44 -19.38
N GLU A 112 4.93 -3.22 -19.66
CA GLU A 112 5.85 -2.47 -18.78
C GLU A 112 5.31 -2.32 -17.34
N TYR A 113 4.01 -2.09 -17.21
CA TYR A 113 3.36 -1.97 -15.90
C TYR A 113 3.01 -3.32 -15.27
N LEU A 114 2.54 -4.29 -16.05
CA LEU A 114 2.15 -5.61 -15.56
C LEU A 114 3.36 -6.44 -15.08
N GLU A 115 4.50 -6.35 -15.76
CA GLU A 115 5.76 -7.00 -15.36
C GLU A 115 6.22 -6.50 -13.98
N GLN A 116 6.11 -5.19 -13.74
CA GLN A 116 6.41 -4.57 -12.44
C GLN A 116 5.23 -4.64 -11.45
N GLY A 117 4.18 -5.36 -11.83
CA GLY A 117 2.93 -5.51 -11.10
C GLY A 117 3.06 -6.41 -9.87
N PHE A 118 1.97 -6.51 -9.12
CA PHE A 118 1.87 -7.37 -7.97
C PHE A 118 1.54 -8.80 -8.39
N VAL A 119 2.50 -9.71 -8.23
CA VAL A 119 2.39 -11.14 -8.60
C VAL A 119 1.18 -11.84 -7.97
N ARG A 120 0.75 -11.40 -6.78
CA ARG A 120 -0.45 -11.97 -6.12
C ARG A 120 -1.77 -11.49 -6.74
N HIS A 121 -1.73 -10.51 -7.66
CA HIS A 121 -2.88 -10.08 -8.43
C HIS A 121 -3.06 -10.99 -9.66
N TRP A 122 -3.70 -12.14 -9.46
CA TRP A 122 -3.78 -13.20 -10.49
C TRP A 122 -4.36 -12.74 -11.83
N VAL A 123 -5.34 -11.83 -11.83
CA VAL A 123 -5.92 -11.28 -13.07
C VAL A 123 -4.87 -10.52 -13.90
N ALA A 124 -4.01 -9.76 -13.24
CA ALA A 124 -2.97 -8.97 -13.91
C ALA A 124 -1.87 -9.88 -14.46
N MET A 125 -1.53 -10.94 -13.71
CA MET A 125 -0.57 -11.96 -14.16
C MET A 125 -1.12 -12.80 -15.33
N ALA A 126 -2.42 -13.11 -15.32
CA ALA A 126 -3.06 -13.80 -16.44
C ALA A 126 -3.03 -12.94 -17.70
N MET A 127 -3.32 -11.63 -17.59
CA MET A 127 -3.17 -10.70 -18.70
C MET A 127 -1.71 -10.64 -19.18
N LEU A 128 -0.74 -10.52 -18.27
CA LEU A 128 0.69 -10.54 -18.62
C LEU A 128 1.10 -11.82 -19.36
N ALA A 129 0.56 -12.97 -19.00
CA ALA A 129 0.88 -14.24 -19.64
C ALA A 129 0.26 -14.40 -21.04
N ILE A 130 -0.76 -13.61 -21.37
CA ILE A 130 -1.46 -13.66 -22.67
C ILE A 130 -0.81 -12.71 -23.70
N ILE A 131 -0.18 -11.63 -23.23
CA ILE A 131 0.49 -10.61 -24.07
C ILE A 131 1.89 -11.07 -24.42
#